data_AF-A0A0D8FYK0-F1
#
_entry.id   AF-A0A0D8FYK0-F1
#
_cell.length_a   1.000
_cell.length_b   1.000
_cell.length_c   1.000
_cell.angle_alpha   90.00
_cell.angle_beta   90.00
_cell.angle_gamma   90.00
#
_symmetry.space_group_name_H-M   'P 1'
#
loop_
_entity.id
_entity.type
_entity.pdbx_description
1 polymer ?
#
loop_
_entity_poly.entity_id
_entity_poly.type
_entity_poly.pdbx_seq_one_letter_code
_entity_poly.pdbx_strand_id
1 'polypeptide(L)'
;MTGPGMSPMAIAMKVDVGWSEAPEAHHWELFLQDNDGGAVMVETPEGPQPVEVRGDFQIGTPEGVPLGSDIPVNLAINLGPLPLPPGGRYRWVLTIDGESQPDWNAAFSTMAFPQGEVVEGGEPSEAPRPVTED
;
A
#
# COMPACT_ATOMS: atom_id res chain seq x y z
N MET A 1 6.07 15.62 -14.61
CA MET A 1 7.07 15.66 -13.52
C MET A 1 6.77 14.44 -12.65
N THR A 2 7.44 13.31 -12.90
CA THR A 2 7.25 12.04 -12.17
C THR A 2 8.64 11.60 -11.71
N GLY A 3 8.95 11.76 -10.43
CA GLY A 3 10.21 11.27 -9.86
C GLY A 3 10.23 9.74 -9.82
N PRO A 4 11.41 9.11 -9.68
CA PRO A 4 11.52 7.66 -9.52
C PRO A 4 10.75 7.23 -8.26
N GLY A 5 9.70 6.41 -8.40
CA GLY A 5 9.02 5.84 -7.23
C GLY A 5 7.52 5.55 -7.31
N MET A 6 6.84 5.84 -8.42
CA MET A 6 5.42 5.48 -8.59
C MET A 6 5.29 4.02 -9.05
N SER A 7 5.53 3.06 -8.14
CA SER A 7 5.34 1.64 -8.43
C SER A 7 3.86 1.27 -8.40
N PRO A 8 3.33 0.58 -9.44
CA PRO A 8 2.00 0.00 -9.36
C PRO A 8 1.93 -1.06 -8.25
N MET A 9 0.77 -1.19 -7.64
CA MET A 9 0.52 -2.11 -6.54
C MET A 9 -0.75 -2.91 -6.80
N ALA A 10 -0.81 -4.13 -6.29
CA ALA A 10 -2.02 -4.92 -6.23
C ALA A 10 -2.18 -5.58 -4.87
N ILE A 11 -3.42 -5.73 -4.43
CA ILE A 11 -3.81 -6.48 -3.24
C ILE A 11 -4.63 -7.68 -3.70
N ALA A 12 -4.22 -8.87 -3.29
CA ALA A 12 -4.98 -10.09 -3.50
C ALA A 12 -5.64 -10.49 -2.18
N MET A 13 -6.94 -10.76 -2.22
CA MET A 13 -7.72 -11.18 -1.06
C MET A 13 -8.44 -12.49 -1.37
N LYS A 14 -8.43 -13.41 -0.41
CA LYS A 14 -9.29 -14.58 -0.38
C LYS A 14 -10.20 -14.45 0.84
N VAL A 15 -11.50 -14.38 0.59
CA VAL A 15 -12.54 -14.34 1.62
C VAL A 15 -13.26 -15.66 1.59
N ASP A 16 -13.28 -16.37 2.72
CA ASP A 16 -14.05 -17.60 2.88
C ASP A 16 -15.41 -17.22 3.47
N VAL A 17 -16.47 -17.43 2.71
CA VAL A 17 -17.84 -17.05 3.07
C VAL A 17 -18.62 -18.31 3.44
N GLY A 18 -19.31 -18.30 4.58
CA GLY A 18 -20.11 -19.42 5.00
C GLY A 18 -21.24 -19.70 4.02
N TRP A 19 -21.58 -20.98 3.81
CA TRP A 19 -22.68 -21.36 2.90
C TRP A 19 -23.99 -20.60 3.16
N SER A 20 -24.32 -20.35 4.43
CA SER A 20 -25.53 -19.61 4.84
C SER A 20 -25.48 -18.12 4.50
N GLU A 21 -24.29 -17.55 4.38
CA GLU A 21 -24.05 -16.12 4.13
C GLU A 21 -23.99 -15.83 2.62
N ALA A 22 -23.75 -16.84 1.79
CA ALA A 22 -23.60 -16.68 0.34
C ALA A 22 -24.69 -15.86 -0.38
N PRO A 23 -25.99 -15.92 0.01
CA PRO A 23 -27.03 -15.09 -0.60
C PRO A 23 -26.90 -13.59 -0.28
N GLU A 24 -26.21 -13.23 0.81
CA GLU A 24 -26.04 -11.87 1.29
C GLU A 24 -24.99 -11.12 0.47
N ALA A 25 -25.14 -9.80 0.40
CA ALA A 25 -24.12 -8.93 -0.17
C ALA A 25 -23.21 -8.46 0.95
N HIS A 26 -21.90 -8.52 0.72
CA HIS A 26 -20.88 -8.11 1.67
C HIS A 26 -20.19 -6.85 1.17
N HIS A 27 -20.04 -5.87 2.05
CA HIS A 27 -19.27 -4.65 1.81
C HIS A 27 -17.86 -4.82 2.34
N TRP A 28 -16.85 -4.43 1.58
CA TRP A 28 -15.46 -4.42 2.04
C TRP A 28 -14.81 -3.08 1.85
N GLU A 29 -13.93 -2.72 2.78
CA GLU A 29 -13.11 -1.51 2.73
C GLU A 29 -11.67 -1.84 3.09
N LEU A 30 -10.74 -1.21 2.38
CA LEU A 30 -9.31 -1.26 2.62
C LEU A 30 -8.83 0.14 2.95
N PHE A 31 -8.31 0.32 4.16
CA PHE A 31 -7.72 1.58 4.61
C PHE A 31 -6.20 1.45 4.65
N LEU A 32 -5.49 2.41 4.07
CA LEU A 32 -4.04 2.47 4.21
C LEU A 32 -3.66 3.19 5.49
N GLN A 33 -2.87 2.53 6.32
CA GLN A 33 -2.32 3.06 7.56
C GLN A 33 -0.80 3.17 7.50
N ASP A 34 -0.26 4.15 8.23
CA ASP A 34 1.17 4.28 8.51
C ASP A 34 1.64 3.33 9.62
N ASN A 35 2.92 3.43 10.00
CA ASN A 35 3.53 2.59 11.03
C ASN A 35 2.91 2.78 12.43
N ASP A 36 2.25 3.90 12.67
CA ASP A 36 1.66 4.26 13.96
C ASP A 36 0.14 3.95 13.99
N GLY A 37 -0.40 3.38 12.90
CA GLY A 37 -1.81 3.06 12.74
C GLY A 37 -2.67 4.25 12.29
N GLY A 38 -2.05 5.39 11.98
CA GLY A 38 -2.73 6.57 11.45
C GLY A 38 -3.14 6.37 10.00
N ALA A 39 -4.28 6.93 9.60
CA ALA A 39 -4.69 6.92 8.20
C ALA A 39 -3.68 7.70 7.35
N VAL A 40 -3.25 7.11 6.22
CA VAL A 40 -2.42 7.82 5.25
C VAL A 40 -3.30 8.81 4.50
N MET A 41 -2.94 10.09 4.59
CA MET A 41 -3.64 11.19 3.91
C MET A 41 -2.94 11.57 2.62
N VAL A 42 -3.72 11.84 1.56
CA VAL A 42 -3.24 12.38 0.29
C VAL A 42 -3.97 13.66 -0.06
N GLU A 43 -3.25 14.60 -0.66
CA GLU A 43 -3.84 15.86 -1.15
C GLU A 43 -4.69 15.60 -2.39
N THR A 44 -5.97 15.96 -2.35
CA THR A 44 -6.88 15.96 -3.50
C THR A 44 -7.39 17.39 -3.77
N PRO A 45 -8.03 17.66 -4.93
CA PRO A 45 -8.66 18.95 -5.19
C PRO A 45 -9.69 19.37 -4.14
N GLU A 46 -10.28 18.42 -3.43
CA GLU A 46 -11.25 18.60 -2.34
C GLU A 46 -10.58 18.73 -0.95
N GLY A 47 -9.24 18.66 -0.90
CA GLY A 47 -8.42 18.71 0.31
C GLY A 47 -7.79 17.37 0.68
N PRO A 48 -7.14 17.27 1.85
CA PRO A 48 -6.56 16.01 2.32
C PRO A 48 -7.64 14.94 2.53
N GLN A 49 -7.49 13.79 1.89
CA GLN A 49 -8.38 12.64 2.01
C GLN A 49 -7.61 11.38 2.45
N PRO A 50 -8.21 10.49 3.24
CA PRO A 50 -7.60 9.20 3.55
C PRO A 50 -7.50 8.34 2.29
N VAL A 51 -6.46 7.54 2.19
CA VAL A 51 -6.33 6.52 1.14
C VAL A 51 -7.19 5.32 1.51
N GLU A 52 -8.33 5.20 0.83
CA GLU A 52 -9.29 4.11 0.99
C GLU A 52 -9.69 3.50 -0.36
N VAL A 53 -10.07 2.22 -0.33
CA VAL A 53 -10.63 1.50 -1.47
C VAL A 53 -11.76 0.64 -0.96
N ARG A 54 -12.89 0.61 -1.66
CA ARG A 54 -14.07 -0.12 -1.23
C ARG A 54 -14.80 -0.77 -2.39
N GLY A 55 -15.61 -1.76 -2.07
CA GLY A 55 -16.48 -2.40 -3.02
C GLY A 55 -17.42 -3.38 -2.34
N ASP A 56 -18.17 -4.09 -3.18
CA ASP A 56 -19.16 -5.06 -2.74
C ASP A 56 -18.96 -6.35 -3.51
N PHE A 57 -19.28 -7.48 -2.88
CA PHE A 57 -19.43 -8.75 -3.59
C PHE A 57 -20.66 -9.50 -3.09
N GLN A 58 -21.23 -10.33 -3.97
CA GLN A 58 -22.32 -11.24 -3.64
C GLN A 58 -22.13 -12.52 -4.45
N ILE A 59 -22.25 -13.66 -3.77
CA ILE A 59 -22.05 -14.98 -4.38
C ILE A 59 -23.38 -15.49 -4.95
N GLY A 60 -24.48 -15.25 -4.24
CA GLY A 60 -25.80 -15.83 -4.52
C GLY A 60 -25.94 -17.20 -3.87
N THR A 61 -26.99 -17.96 -4.22
CA THR A 61 -27.22 -19.31 -3.68
C THR A 61 -26.37 -20.32 -4.46
N PRO A 62 -25.35 -20.93 -3.85
CA PRO A 62 -24.42 -21.81 -4.56
C PRO A 62 -25.06 -23.17 -4.85
N GLU A 63 -25.34 -23.46 -6.12
CA GLU A 63 -25.85 -24.76 -6.56
C GLU A 63 -24.76 -25.84 -6.49
N GLY A 64 -25.08 -26.99 -5.90
CA GLY A 64 -24.16 -28.14 -5.84
C GLY A 64 -23.03 -28.01 -4.81
N VAL A 65 -22.96 -26.92 -4.04
CA VAL A 65 -22.03 -26.80 -2.91
C VAL A 65 -22.67 -27.44 -1.66
N PRO A 66 -21.97 -28.36 -0.96
CA PRO A 66 -22.52 -28.99 0.24
C PRO A 66 -22.85 -27.95 1.32
N LEU A 67 -23.96 -28.16 2.01
CA LEU A 67 -24.39 -27.34 3.14
C LEU A 67 -23.27 -27.24 4.18
N GLY A 68 -23.02 -26.01 4.65
CA GLY A 68 -21.99 -25.73 5.66
C GLY A 68 -20.56 -25.69 5.13
N SER A 69 -20.33 -25.78 3.81
CA SER A 69 -19.00 -25.54 3.23
C SER A 69 -18.68 -24.05 3.16
N ASP A 70 -17.40 -23.71 3.32
CA ASP A 70 -16.91 -22.37 3.01
C ASP A 70 -16.78 -22.18 1.50
N ILE A 71 -17.14 -21.00 1.01
CA ILE A 71 -17.10 -20.63 -0.39
C ILE A 71 -16.03 -19.54 -0.59
N PRO A 72 -14.96 -19.82 -1.35
CA PRO A 72 -13.88 -18.86 -1.51
C PRO A 72 -14.22 -17.81 -2.57
N VAL A 73 -14.21 -16.54 -2.16
CA VAL A 73 -14.23 -15.37 -3.04
C VAL A 73 -12.82 -14.83 -3.18
N ASN A 74 -12.32 -14.71 -4.41
CA ASN A 74 -10.98 -14.20 -4.69
C ASN A 74 -11.08 -12.84 -5.37
N LEU A 75 -10.52 -11.81 -4.75
CA LEU A 75 -10.52 -10.44 -5.25
C LEU A 75 -9.10 -9.99 -5.56
N ALA A 76 -8.94 -9.26 -6.66
CA ALA A 76 -7.68 -8.63 -7.05
C ALA A 76 -7.91 -7.13 -7.26
N ILE A 77 -7.34 -6.33 -6.36
CA ILE A 77 -7.51 -4.87 -6.34
C ILE A 77 -6.23 -4.28 -6.90
N ASN A 78 -6.32 -3.69 -8.09
CA ASN A 78 -5.18 -3.01 -8.72
C ASN A 78 -5.23 -1.53 -8.36
N LEU A 79 -4.14 -1.02 -7.80
CA LEU A 79 -4.02 0.35 -7.34
C LEU A 79 -3.07 1.12 -8.24
N GLY A 80 -3.52 2.31 -8.63
CA GLY A 80 -2.63 3.30 -9.23
C GLY A 80 -1.53 3.68 -8.24
N PRO A 81 -0.44 4.30 -8.71
CA PRO A 81 0.66 4.63 -7.83
C PRO A 81 0.25 5.68 -6.80
N LEU A 82 0.64 5.45 -5.54
CA LEU A 82 0.37 6.35 -4.43
C LEU A 82 1.60 7.22 -4.13
N PRO A 83 1.42 8.51 -3.77
CA PRO A 83 2.52 9.43 -3.47
C PRO A 83 3.06 9.21 -2.05
N LEU A 84 3.51 8.00 -1.75
CA LEU A 84 3.97 7.62 -0.41
C LEU A 84 5.41 8.09 -0.14
N PRO A 85 5.70 8.61 1.07
CA PRO A 85 7.07 8.89 1.47
C PRO A 85 7.99 7.67 1.36
N PRO A 86 9.25 7.84 0.93
CA PRO A 86 10.24 6.77 0.84
C PRO A 86 10.73 6.33 2.21
N GLY A 87 11.18 5.07 2.31
CA GLY A 87 11.64 4.47 3.57
C GLY A 87 10.55 4.27 4.62
N GLY A 88 9.28 4.41 4.24
CA GLY A 88 8.13 4.25 5.11
C GLY A 88 7.66 2.79 5.21
N ARG A 89 6.93 2.50 6.28
CA ARG A 89 6.20 1.23 6.49
C ARG A 89 4.72 1.53 6.53
N TYR A 90 3.95 0.70 5.83
CA TYR A 90 2.52 0.89 5.67
C TYR A 90 1.80 -0.43 5.74
N ARG A 91 0.50 -0.36 6.02
CA ARG A 91 -0.38 -1.51 6.11
C ARG A 91 -1.74 -1.18 5.51
N TRP A 92 -2.20 -2.02 4.60
CA TRP A 92 -3.61 -2.08 4.25
C TRP A 92 -4.36 -2.84 5.32
N VAL A 93 -5.40 -2.27 5.90
CA VAL A 93 -6.29 -2.91 6.88
C VAL A 93 -7.64 -3.13 6.23
N LEU A 94 -8.12 -4.36 6.27
CA LEU A 94 -9.39 -4.78 5.70
C LEU A 94 -10.50 -4.74 6.75
N THR A 95 -11.64 -4.19 6.36
CA THR A 95 -12.93 -4.41 7.00
C THR A 95 -13.87 -5.15 6.05
N ILE A 96 -14.69 -6.05 6.58
CA ILE A 96 -15.82 -6.65 5.86
C ILE A 96 -17.05 -6.48 6.76
N ASP A 97 -18.09 -5.83 6.25
CA ASP A 97 -19.33 -5.50 6.97
C ASP A 97 -19.09 -4.78 8.30
N GLY A 98 -18.05 -3.94 8.35
CA GLY A 98 -17.64 -3.20 9.54
C GLY A 98 -16.81 -4.00 10.55
N GLU A 99 -16.59 -5.29 10.31
CA GLU A 99 -15.73 -6.14 11.14
C GLU A 99 -14.28 -6.16 10.61
N SER A 100 -13.32 -6.28 11.51
CA SER A 100 -11.89 -6.41 11.18
C SER A 100 -11.20 -7.32 12.17
N GLN A 101 -10.15 -8.00 11.73
CA GLN A 101 -9.32 -8.86 12.57
C GLN A 101 -7.84 -8.43 12.52
N PRO A 102 -7.05 -8.70 13.57
CA PRO A 102 -5.64 -8.27 13.63
C PRO A 102 -4.76 -8.75 12.47
N ASP A 103 -5.12 -9.86 11.83
CA ASP A 103 -4.42 -10.49 10.70
C ASP A 103 -5.03 -10.12 9.34
N TRP A 104 -6.15 -9.38 9.30
CA TRP A 104 -6.78 -8.88 8.08
C TRP A 104 -6.04 -7.65 7.54
N ASN A 105 -4.79 -7.87 7.15
CA ASN A 105 -3.94 -6.81 6.68
C ASN A 105 -2.84 -7.27 5.73
N ALA A 106 -2.36 -6.34 4.91
CA ALA A 106 -1.19 -6.53 4.04
C ALA A 106 -0.19 -5.39 4.27
N ALA A 107 0.97 -5.72 4.82
CA ALA A 107 2.05 -4.76 5.10
C ALA A 107 3.06 -4.69 3.96
N PHE A 108 3.62 -3.50 3.72
CA PHE A 108 4.71 -3.29 2.77
C PHE A 108 5.62 -2.14 3.22
N SER A 109 6.72 -1.93 2.50
CA SER A 109 7.65 -0.82 2.74
C SER A 109 8.03 -0.15 1.44
N THR A 110 8.21 1.17 1.47
CA THR A 110 8.73 1.92 0.33
C THR A 110 10.25 1.89 0.34
N MET A 111 10.86 1.88 -0.84
CA MET A 111 12.33 1.97 -0.94
C MET A 111 12.80 3.32 -0.38
N ALA A 112 13.92 3.30 0.33
CA ALA A 112 14.63 4.53 0.67
C ALA A 112 15.18 5.17 -0.61
N PHE A 113 15.28 6.50 -0.66
CA PHE A 113 16.13 7.12 -1.68
C PHE A 113 17.56 6.61 -1.51
N PRO A 114 18.27 6.22 -2.58
CA PRO A 114 19.70 6.01 -2.51
C PRO A 114 20.31 7.32 -2.01
N GLN A 115 20.82 7.30 -0.77
CA GLN A 115 21.68 8.38 -0.30
C GLN A 115 22.88 8.35 -1.23
N GLY A 116 23.14 9.47 -1.91
CA GLY A 116 24.19 9.56 -2.92
C GLY A 116 25.47 8.91 -2.42
N GLU A 117 26.02 8.04 -3.25
CA GLU A 117 27.37 7.52 -3.13
C GLU A 117 28.30 8.69 -2.80
N VAL A 118 28.70 8.80 -1.53
CA VAL A 118 29.79 9.68 -1.13
C VAL A 118 31.02 9.01 -1.75
N VAL A 119 31.43 9.50 -2.91
CA VAL A 119 32.72 9.12 -3.50
C VAL A 119 33.80 9.74 -2.60
N GLU A 120 34.10 9.06 -1.50
CA GLU A 120 35.15 9.40 -0.57
C GLU A 120 36.50 9.10 -1.25
N GLY A 121 37.05 10.07 -1.96
CA GLY A 121 38.36 9.90 -2.59
C GLY A 121 38.67 10.85 -3.74
N GLY A 122 38.86 12.13 -3.43
CA GLY A 122 39.44 13.11 -4.35
C GLY A 122 39.97 14.29 -3.55
N GLU A 123 41.20 14.16 -3.04
CA GLU A 123 41.89 15.21 -2.27
C GLU A 123 41.86 16.57 -3.01
N PRO A 124 41.74 17.70 -2.29
CA PRO A 124 41.98 19.00 -2.90
C PRO A 124 43.46 19.10 -3.30
N SER A 125 43.71 19.11 -4.60
CA SER A 125 45.01 19.45 -5.17
C SER A 125 45.46 20.80 -4.62
N GLU A 126 46.50 20.80 -3.79
CA GLU A 126 47.18 21.96 -3.24
C GLU A 126 47.47 22.99 -4.36
N ALA A 127 46.97 24.21 -4.20
CA ALA A 127 47.24 25.30 -5.12
C ALA A 127 48.76 25.63 -5.10
N PRO A 128 49.40 25.88 -6.26
CA PRO A 128 50.81 26.24 -6.26
C PRO A 128 50.98 27.62 -5.60
N ARG A 129 51.97 27.72 -4.70
CA ARG A 129 52.36 28.98 -4.05
C ARG A 129 52.84 29.98 -5.13
N PRO A 130 52.58 31.29 -4.98
CA PRO A 130 53.08 32.28 -5.91
C PRO A 130 54.60 32.36 -5.82
N VAL A 131 55.28 32.20 -6.95
CA VAL A 131 56.70 32.51 -7.09
C VAL A 131 56.83 34.04 -7.05
N THR A 132 57.64 34.54 -6.12
CA THR A 132 58.06 35.94 -6.12
C THR A 132 59.26 36.04 -7.05
N GLU A 133 59.19 36.87 -8.08
CA GLU A 133 60.35 37.27 -8.88
C GLU A 133 60.57 38.78 -8.73
N ASP A 134 61.85 39.11 -8.54
CA ASP A 134 62.49 40.41 -8.28
C ASP A 134 62.76 41.16 -9.61
#